data_AF-A0AAN7ZTM2-F1
#
_entry.id   AF-A0AAN7ZTM2-F1
#
_cell.length_a   1.000
_cell.length_b   1.000
_cell.length_c   1.000
_cell.angle_alpha   90.00
_cell.angle_beta   90.00
_cell.angle_gamma   90.00
#
_symmetry.space_group_name_H-M   'P 1'
#
loop_
_entity.id
_entity.type
_entity.pdbx_description
1 polymer ?
#
loop_
_entity_poly.entity_id
_entity_poly.type
_entity_poly.pdbx_seq_one_letter_code
_entity_poly.pdbx_strand_id
1 'polypeptide(L)'
;MKVTIIQDEDLDVTAFLHTTSETTNSIVAVQGIVAKLPCDITPSFSGDKIHIVIWYKEDNEGRLMPIYTFDSRDNSILEQGKHWSDELILGDRAYFRFYEEPAKLTINNLLLRDEGFYNCRVDFKQSPTRNSRLNLTVIVPPSSVIVLNERGNRVTNYVLGPYIEGDVISLTCIATGGLPIPKVNWWQENALLDDFSEDLSNNTVRNVLHMEKLQRKHFHTVLTCQASNNDFVAPISTSMRLDLNLPPLTVKLLGEEFPVSAGKLYQLKCEVVGSQPLVKITWWKGHVNMVDVQEKSSDDGNVTISTLTFIPAAEDEGKYISCNAENPTIPNSAIVSGRKLTVLHSPLLTLNLGKNLNNKIKEGSDVYFDCNIKANPWVYKISWKHNDKMLSSNTAKGVIINNQSLVLQNVRRDKTDRICAWQITRKVKVPVILFICK
;
A
#
# COMPACT_ATOMS: atom_id res chain seq x y z
N MET A 1 -61.69 42.37 57.71
CA MET A 1 -62.44 41.13 57.45
C MET A 1 -61.41 40.00 57.42
N LYS A 2 -61.52 39.07 58.40
CA LYS A 2 -60.82 37.76 58.55
C LYS A 2 -59.28 37.77 58.46
N VAL A 3 -58.48 37.68 59.53
CA VAL A 3 -58.44 36.77 60.71
C VAL A 3 -58.13 35.30 60.35
N THR A 4 -56.83 34.97 60.51
CA THR A 4 -56.15 33.87 61.25
C THR A 4 -56.86 32.51 61.41
N ILE A 5 -56.14 31.40 61.18
CA ILE A 5 -55.70 30.32 62.15
C ILE A 5 -54.57 29.50 61.44
N ILE A 6 -53.28 29.63 61.79
CA ILE A 6 -52.39 28.81 62.67
C ILE A 6 -52.71 27.30 62.75
N GLN A 7 -51.76 26.44 62.38
CA GLN A 7 -51.37 25.31 63.24
C GLN A 7 -49.89 24.97 63.02
N ASP A 8 -49.15 25.18 64.09
CA ASP A 8 -47.78 24.75 64.38
C ASP A 8 -47.86 23.40 65.14
N GLU A 9 -46.71 22.72 65.28
CA GLU A 9 -46.41 21.39 65.87
C GLU A 9 -45.98 20.38 64.79
N ASP A 10 -44.77 19.79 64.78
CA ASP A 10 -43.80 19.60 65.85
C ASP A 10 -42.35 19.51 65.35
N LEU A 11 -41.45 19.97 66.22
CA LEU A 11 -40.01 19.74 66.19
C LEU A 11 -39.68 18.24 66.36
N ASP A 12 -38.78 17.78 65.48
CA ASP A 12 -37.57 17.00 65.80
C ASP A 12 -37.66 15.93 66.90
N VAL A 13 -37.81 14.66 66.48
CA VAL A 13 -37.07 13.55 67.10
C VAL A 13 -36.44 12.74 65.98
N THR A 14 -35.26 13.18 65.59
CA THR A 14 -34.24 12.40 64.89
C THR A 14 -33.93 11.10 65.65
N ALA A 15 -34.54 10.00 65.24
CA ALA A 15 -33.94 8.67 65.42
C ALA A 15 -33.14 8.37 64.15
N PHE A 16 -31.86 8.75 64.17
CA PHE A 16 -30.87 8.27 63.21
C PHE A 16 -30.79 6.75 63.30
N LEU A 17 -31.54 6.04 62.44
CA LEU A 17 -31.07 4.76 61.95
C LEU A 17 -29.94 5.07 61.00
N HIS A 18 -28.71 5.02 61.52
CA HIS A 18 -27.52 4.81 60.71
C HIS A 18 -27.70 3.51 59.93
N THR A 19 -28.34 3.56 58.77
CA THR A 19 -27.99 2.67 57.67
C THR A 19 -26.61 3.13 57.20
N THR A 20 -25.58 2.57 57.82
CA THR A 20 -24.23 2.58 57.25
C THR A 20 -24.34 2.06 55.84
N SER A 21 -24.17 2.93 54.83
CA SER A 21 -24.05 2.47 53.45
C SER A 21 -22.81 1.58 53.41
N GLU A 22 -22.99 0.28 53.34
CA GLU A 22 -21.91 -0.65 53.04
C GLU A 22 -21.33 -0.25 51.67
N THR A 23 -20.16 0.37 51.67
CA THR A 23 -19.39 0.66 50.47
C THR A 23 -19.08 -0.67 49.79
N THR A 24 -19.84 -1.01 48.76
CA THR A 24 -19.64 -2.26 48.00
C THR A 24 -18.43 -2.06 47.10
N ASN A 25 -17.35 -2.80 47.32
CA ASN A 25 -16.17 -2.72 46.46
C ASN A 25 -16.43 -3.49 45.17
N SER A 26 -16.39 -2.81 44.02
CA SER A 26 -16.52 -3.44 42.70
C SER A 26 -15.17 -3.96 42.21
N ILE A 27 -15.12 -5.25 41.90
CA ILE A 27 -13.95 -5.95 41.35
C ILE A 27 -14.31 -6.41 39.94
N VAL A 28 -13.43 -6.11 38.99
CA VAL A 28 -13.59 -6.54 37.59
C VAL A 28 -12.47 -7.49 37.26
N ALA A 29 -12.80 -8.65 36.68
CA ALA A 29 -11.82 -9.63 36.26
C ALA A 29 -12.24 -10.32 34.95
N VAL A 30 -11.26 -10.81 34.20
CA VAL A 30 -11.50 -11.42 32.88
C VAL A 30 -11.64 -12.93 33.03
N GLN A 31 -12.61 -13.51 32.31
CA GLN A 31 -12.85 -14.95 32.25
C GLN A 31 -11.56 -15.71 31.88
N GLY A 32 -11.32 -16.83 32.55
CA GLY A 32 -10.13 -17.68 32.37
C GLY A 32 -8.90 -17.20 33.12
N ILE A 33 -8.90 -15.95 33.62
CA ILE A 33 -7.80 -15.38 34.41
C ILE A 33 -8.08 -15.56 35.92
N VAL A 34 -7.14 -15.14 36.76
CA VAL A 34 -7.25 -15.15 38.22
C VAL A 34 -8.01 -13.91 38.71
N ALA A 35 -9.07 -14.11 39.50
CA ALA A 35 -9.71 -13.04 40.26
C ALA A 35 -9.15 -12.96 41.68
N LYS A 36 -9.03 -11.74 42.21
CA LYS A 36 -8.51 -11.46 43.56
C LYS A 36 -9.52 -10.61 44.32
N LEU A 37 -10.18 -11.22 45.30
CA LEU A 37 -11.25 -10.61 46.07
C LEU A 37 -10.68 -10.16 47.43
N PRO A 38 -10.50 -8.85 47.66
CA PRO A 38 -9.88 -8.35 48.89
C PRO A 38 -10.79 -8.56 50.10
N CYS A 39 -10.19 -8.85 51.24
CA CYS A 39 -10.85 -8.95 52.53
C CYS A 39 -9.97 -8.32 53.61
N ASP A 40 -10.54 -7.36 54.32
CA ASP A 40 -9.85 -6.68 55.40
C ASP A 40 -9.84 -7.55 56.66
N ILE A 41 -8.67 -8.13 56.94
CA ILE A 41 -8.41 -8.95 58.11
C ILE A 41 -7.72 -8.16 59.25
N THR A 42 -7.71 -6.82 59.17
CA THR A 42 -7.07 -5.98 60.17
C THR A 42 -7.93 -5.90 61.44
N PRO A 43 -7.42 -6.35 62.61
CA PRO A 43 -8.17 -6.29 63.86
C PRO A 43 -8.27 -4.86 64.41
N SER A 44 -9.33 -4.57 65.17
CA SER A 44 -9.51 -3.28 65.86
C SER A 44 -8.54 -3.11 67.04
N PHE A 45 -8.12 -4.21 67.67
CA PHE A 45 -7.14 -4.21 68.77
C PHE A 45 -5.78 -4.71 68.30
N SER A 46 -4.72 -3.99 68.63
CA SER A 46 -3.35 -4.36 68.27
C SER A 46 -2.95 -5.70 68.91
N GLY A 47 -2.50 -6.66 68.08
CA GLY A 47 -2.06 -7.98 68.54
C GLY A 47 -3.17 -9.01 68.70
N ASP A 48 -4.42 -8.67 68.38
CA ASP A 48 -5.49 -9.64 68.28
C ASP A 48 -5.31 -10.58 67.09
N LYS A 49 -5.85 -11.79 67.18
CA LYS A 49 -5.68 -12.85 66.17
C LYS A 49 -6.99 -13.13 65.47
N ILE A 50 -6.90 -13.37 64.16
CA ILE A 50 -8.00 -13.91 63.37
C ILE A 50 -8.29 -15.32 63.85
N HIS A 51 -9.56 -15.67 64.00
CA HIS A 51 -10.01 -17.02 64.32
C HIS A 51 -10.43 -17.74 63.03
N ILE A 52 -11.38 -17.17 62.30
CA ILE A 52 -11.95 -17.77 61.11
C ILE A 52 -12.31 -16.70 60.09
N VAL A 53 -12.05 -16.99 58.82
CA VAL A 53 -12.51 -16.22 57.67
C VAL A 53 -13.52 -17.07 56.91
N ILE A 54 -14.70 -16.54 56.65
CA ILE A 54 -15.76 -17.21 55.89
C ILE A 54 -16.14 -16.33 54.71
N TRP A 55 -16.12 -16.91 53.52
CA TRP A 55 -16.64 -16.28 52.33
C TRP A 55 -18.01 -16.82 51.99
N TYR A 56 -18.93 -15.91 51.72
CA TYR A 56 -20.26 -16.20 51.23
C TYR A 56 -20.42 -15.68 49.81
N LYS A 57 -21.15 -16.41 48.98
CA LYS A 57 -21.66 -15.92 47.70
C LYS A 57 -23.17 -15.73 47.81
N GLU A 58 -23.65 -14.60 47.32
CA GLU A 58 -25.07 -14.33 47.22
C GLU A 58 -25.68 -15.13 46.08
N ASP A 59 -26.75 -15.88 46.35
CA ASP A 59 -27.53 -16.55 45.31
C ASP A 59 -28.54 -15.60 44.64
N ASN A 60 -29.31 -16.12 43.67
CA ASN A 60 -30.29 -15.32 42.94
C ASN A 60 -31.46 -14.83 43.81
N GLU A 61 -31.65 -15.39 45.01
CA GLU A 61 -32.68 -14.99 45.98
C GLU A 61 -32.12 -14.02 47.05
N GLY A 62 -30.85 -13.62 46.95
CA GLY A 62 -30.19 -12.75 47.93
C GLY A 62 -29.68 -13.49 49.18
N ARG A 63 -29.67 -14.83 49.18
CA ARG A 63 -29.22 -15.63 50.33
C ARG A 63 -27.71 -15.80 50.30
N LEU A 64 -27.07 -15.66 51.45
CA LEU A 64 -25.64 -15.85 51.62
C LEU A 64 -25.30 -17.34 51.78
N MET A 65 -24.72 -17.94 50.75
CA MET A 65 -24.26 -19.33 50.76
C MET A 65 -22.78 -19.39 51.10
N PRO A 66 -22.35 -20.12 52.15
CA PRO A 66 -20.93 -20.27 52.47
C PRO A 66 -20.22 -21.06 51.36
N ILE A 67 -19.15 -20.51 50.81
CA ILE A 67 -18.43 -21.08 49.66
C ILE A 67 -16.96 -21.38 49.96
N TYR A 68 -16.38 -20.75 50.98
CA TYR A 68 -15.00 -20.98 51.37
C TYR A 68 -14.79 -20.61 52.84
N THR A 69 -13.99 -21.40 53.56
CA THR A 69 -13.57 -21.08 54.93
C THR A 69 -12.06 -21.23 55.10
N PHE A 70 -11.48 -20.40 55.95
CA PHE A 70 -10.12 -20.53 56.46
C PHE A 70 -10.18 -20.44 57.98
N ASP A 71 -9.89 -21.55 58.65
CA ASP A 71 -10.00 -21.71 60.10
C ASP A 71 -8.62 -21.88 60.74
N SER A 72 -8.32 -20.99 61.69
CA SER A 72 -7.06 -20.94 62.42
C SER A 72 -7.24 -21.12 63.93
N ARG A 73 -8.44 -21.46 64.41
CA ARG A 73 -8.75 -21.59 65.85
C ARG A 73 -7.93 -22.68 66.55
N ASP A 74 -7.70 -23.79 65.86
CA ASP A 74 -6.98 -24.96 66.40
C ASP A 74 -5.44 -24.83 66.30
N ASN A 75 -4.94 -23.77 65.65
CA ASN A 75 -3.52 -23.65 65.31
C ASN A 75 -2.90 -22.40 65.93
N SER A 76 -1.76 -22.57 66.59
CA SER A 76 -1.02 -21.45 67.20
C SER A 76 -0.37 -20.53 66.15
N ILE A 77 -0.22 -21.03 64.92
CA ILE A 77 0.42 -20.39 63.77
C ILE A 77 -0.62 -20.27 62.65
N LEU A 78 -0.87 -19.04 62.16
CA LEU A 78 -1.84 -18.76 61.09
C LEU A 78 -1.58 -19.58 59.83
N GLU A 79 -0.31 -19.85 59.50
CA GLU A 79 0.11 -20.62 58.32
C GLU A 79 -0.39 -22.08 58.30
N GLN A 80 -0.78 -22.62 59.45
CA GLN A 80 -1.30 -23.99 59.56
C GLN A 80 -2.83 -24.06 59.45
N GLY A 81 -3.49 -22.92 59.22
CA GLY A 81 -4.94 -22.83 59.08
C GLY A 81 -5.51 -23.85 58.09
N LYS A 82 -6.60 -24.52 58.47
CA LYS A 82 -7.30 -25.45 57.59
C LYS A 82 -8.27 -24.67 56.72
N HIS A 83 -8.48 -25.11 55.49
CA HIS A 83 -9.48 -24.51 54.62
C HIS A 83 -10.49 -25.53 54.13
N TRP A 84 -11.68 -25.03 53.77
CA TRP A 84 -12.70 -25.77 53.04
C TRP A 84 -13.18 -24.89 51.89
N SER A 85 -13.51 -25.52 50.77
CA SER A 85 -14.02 -24.87 49.55
C SER A 85 -15.21 -25.70 49.06
N ASP A 86 -16.29 -25.04 48.69
CA ASP A 86 -17.46 -25.71 48.12
C ASP A 86 -17.11 -26.35 46.77
N GLU A 87 -17.32 -27.66 46.64
CA GLU A 87 -16.93 -28.46 45.47
C GLU A 87 -17.65 -28.04 44.18
N LEU A 88 -18.91 -27.61 44.28
CA LEU A 88 -19.74 -27.26 43.12
C LEU A 88 -19.49 -25.83 42.63
N ILE A 89 -19.22 -24.90 43.55
CA ILE A 89 -19.04 -23.49 43.22
C ILE A 89 -17.58 -23.19 42.85
N LEU A 90 -16.65 -23.45 43.77
CA LEU A 90 -15.25 -23.07 43.64
C LEU A 90 -14.34 -24.26 43.36
N GLY A 91 -14.66 -25.44 43.92
CA GLY A 91 -13.80 -26.63 43.87
C GLY A 91 -12.39 -26.29 44.36
N ASP A 92 -11.39 -26.83 43.66
CA ASP A 92 -9.97 -26.57 43.95
C ASP A 92 -9.44 -25.26 43.38
N ARG A 93 -10.30 -24.43 42.77
CA ARG A 93 -9.86 -23.19 42.10
C ARG A 93 -9.61 -22.04 43.08
N ALA A 94 -10.07 -22.15 44.32
CA ALA A 94 -10.01 -21.05 45.28
C ALA A 94 -9.02 -21.30 46.42
N TYR A 95 -8.28 -20.27 46.80
CA TYR A 95 -7.41 -20.28 47.97
C TYR A 95 -7.30 -18.89 48.60
N PHE A 96 -7.18 -18.86 49.93
CA PHE A 96 -7.06 -17.63 50.68
C PHE A 96 -5.58 -17.24 50.91
N ARG A 97 -5.24 -16.02 50.54
CA ARG A 97 -3.90 -15.41 50.70
C ARG A 97 -3.92 -14.45 51.89
N PHE A 98 -3.77 -15.00 53.10
CA PHE A 98 -3.84 -14.24 54.36
C PHE A 98 -2.62 -13.33 54.60
N TYR A 99 -1.50 -13.59 53.95
CA TYR A 99 -0.23 -12.86 54.14
C TYR A 99 -0.09 -11.64 53.22
N GLU A 100 -1.06 -11.40 52.33
CA GLU A 100 -1.07 -10.23 51.46
C GLU A 100 -1.85 -9.08 52.13
N GLU A 101 -1.55 -7.83 51.80
CA GLU A 101 -2.24 -6.65 52.35
C GLU A 101 -2.98 -5.88 51.23
N PRO A 102 -4.34 -5.80 51.26
CA PRO A 102 -5.23 -6.60 52.11
C PRO A 102 -5.18 -8.09 51.73
N ALA A 103 -5.57 -8.96 52.67
CA ALA A 103 -5.71 -10.38 52.41
C ALA A 103 -6.77 -10.60 51.33
N LYS A 104 -6.74 -11.74 50.64
CA LYS A 104 -7.68 -11.96 49.53
C LYS A 104 -8.00 -13.41 49.26
N LEU A 105 -9.24 -13.65 48.85
CA LEU A 105 -9.62 -14.89 48.20
C LEU A 105 -9.20 -14.82 46.73
N THR A 106 -8.40 -15.78 46.32
CA THR A 106 -7.96 -15.90 44.93
C THR A 106 -8.73 -17.01 44.26
N ILE A 107 -9.35 -16.74 43.11
CA ILE A 107 -10.10 -17.70 42.31
C ILE A 107 -9.38 -17.87 40.97
N ASN A 108 -8.81 -19.04 40.73
CA ASN A 108 -8.15 -19.39 39.47
C ASN A 108 -9.19 -19.78 38.39
N ASN A 109 -8.82 -19.59 37.11
CA ASN A 109 -9.66 -19.95 35.97
C ASN A 109 -11.10 -19.45 36.15
N LEU A 110 -11.25 -18.13 36.27
CA LEU A 110 -12.52 -17.48 36.55
C LEU A 110 -13.57 -17.81 35.49
N LEU A 111 -14.78 -18.15 35.91
CA LEU A 111 -15.88 -18.49 35.02
C LEU A 111 -16.94 -17.38 35.06
N LEU A 112 -17.72 -17.23 33.99
CA LEU A 112 -18.83 -16.26 33.97
C LEU A 112 -19.81 -16.49 35.13
N ARG A 113 -20.07 -17.75 35.49
CA ARG A 113 -20.94 -18.10 36.64
C ARG A 113 -20.39 -17.68 38.00
N ASP A 114 -19.12 -17.28 38.09
CA ASP A 114 -18.52 -16.78 39.33
C ASP A 114 -18.90 -15.32 39.58
N GLU A 115 -19.47 -14.61 38.59
CA GLU A 115 -20.04 -13.27 38.76
C GLU A 115 -21.06 -13.22 39.92
N GLY A 116 -21.10 -12.08 40.61
CA GLY A 116 -22.08 -11.79 41.64
C GLY A 116 -21.50 -11.14 42.90
N PHE A 117 -22.33 -11.06 43.93
CA PHE A 117 -21.95 -10.48 45.21
C PHE A 117 -21.30 -11.51 46.14
N TYR A 118 -20.22 -11.08 46.78
CA TYR A 118 -19.46 -11.87 47.75
C TYR A 118 -19.42 -11.13 49.08
N ASN A 119 -19.47 -11.87 50.19
CA ASN A 119 -19.30 -11.31 51.52
C ASN A 119 -18.15 -12.04 52.22
N CYS A 120 -17.11 -11.29 52.61
CA CYS A 120 -16.07 -11.80 53.50
C CYS A 120 -16.43 -11.46 54.94
N ARG A 121 -16.61 -12.48 55.77
CA ARG A 121 -16.76 -12.37 57.22
C ARG A 121 -15.47 -12.80 57.90
N VAL A 122 -14.93 -11.94 58.76
CA VAL A 122 -13.74 -12.20 59.56
C VAL A 122 -14.13 -12.15 61.03
N ASP A 123 -14.01 -13.28 61.72
CA ASP A 123 -14.17 -13.35 63.16
C ASP A 123 -12.79 -13.35 63.82
N PHE A 124 -12.62 -12.51 64.83
CA PHE A 124 -11.40 -12.39 65.62
C PHE A 124 -11.59 -13.00 67.01
N LYS A 125 -10.49 -13.12 67.78
CA LYS A 125 -10.55 -13.60 69.15
C LYS A 125 -11.21 -12.60 70.11
N GLN A 126 -10.95 -11.30 69.93
CA GLN A 126 -11.45 -10.24 70.81
C GLN A 126 -12.11 -9.09 70.04
N SER A 127 -11.62 -8.78 68.84
CA SER A 127 -12.14 -7.72 68.01
C SER A 127 -13.53 -8.09 67.48
N PRO A 128 -14.43 -7.11 67.28
CA PRO A 128 -15.72 -7.36 66.65
C PRO A 128 -15.56 -8.00 65.27
N THR A 129 -16.50 -8.87 64.90
CA THR A 129 -16.60 -9.43 63.55
C THR A 129 -16.64 -8.31 62.52
N ARG A 130 -15.86 -8.47 61.45
CA ARG A 130 -15.84 -7.56 60.31
C ARG A 130 -16.44 -8.25 59.10
N ASN A 131 -17.33 -7.54 58.39
CA ASN A 131 -17.90 -7.99 57.13
C ASN A 131 -17.46 -7.04 56.01
N SER A 132 -17.27 -7.58 54.82
CA SER A 132 -16.90 -6.82 53.62
C SER A 132 -17.66 -7.35 52.42
N ARG A 133 -18.54 -6.53 51.86
CA ARG A 133 -19.32 -6.86 50.67
C ARG A 133 -18.59 -6.40 49.39
N LEU A 134 -18.46 -7.32 48.44
CA LEU A 134 -17.80 -7.11 47.15
C LEU A 134 -18.78 -7.44 46.03
N ASN A 135 -18.66 -6.76 44.90
CA ASN A 135 -19.34 -7.12 43.66
C ASN A 135 -18.29 -7.56 42.63
N LEU A 136 -18.28 -8.82 42.23
CA LEU A 136 -17.38 -9.34 41.21
C LEU A 136 -18.10 -9.35 39.86
N THR A 137 -17.64 -8.51 38.93
CA THR A 137 -18.09 -8.49 37.53
C THR A 137 -17.09 -9.23 36.65
N VAL A 138 -17.59 -10.13 35.80
CA VAL A 138 -16.76 -10.96 34.92
C VAL A 138 -16.84 -10.46 33.48
N ILE A 139 -15.69 -10.11 32.91
CA ILE A 139 -15.56 -9.75 31.50
C ILE A 139 -15.28 -11.01 30.68
N VAL A 140 -16.09 -11.25 29.66
CA VAL A 140 -15.87 -12.29 28.64
C VAL A 140 -15.27 -11.60 27.42
N PRO A 141 -14.03 -11.91 26.99
CA PRO A 141 -13.49 -11.36 25.75
C PRO A 141 -14.26 -11.84 24.51
N PRO A 142 -14.17 -11.14 23.37
CA PRO A 142 -14.77 -11.59 22.12
C PRO A 142 -14.19 -12.94 21.68
N SER A 143 -15.01 -13.81 21.08
CA SER A 143 -14.62 -15.18 20.75
C SER A 143 -14.05 -15.33 19.35
N SER A 144 -14.47 -14.49 18.40
CA SER A 144 -13.90 -14.49 17.04
C SER A 144 -14.06 -13.15 16.34
N VAL A 145 -13.14 -12.86 15.41
CA VAL A 145 -13.20 -11.73 14.47
C VAL A 145 -13.00 -12.26 13.07
N ILE A 146 -13.85 -11.84 12.14
CA ILE A 146 -13.77 -12.20 10.72
C ILE A 146 -13.89 -10.94 9.87
N VAL A 147 -13.24 -10.95 8.70
CA VAL A 147 -13.37 -9.87 7.71
C VAL A 147 -13.93 -10.43 6.42
N LEU A 148 -14.93 -9.74 5.88
CA LEU A 148 -15.55 -9.99 4.59
C LEU A 148 -15.18 -8.86 3.62
N ASN A 149 -14.89 -9.22 2.37
CA ASN A 149 -14.67 -8.26 1.29
C ASN A 149 -16.00 -7.71 0.73
N GLU A 150 -15.92 -6.91 -0.32
CA GLU A 150 -17.08 -6.24 -0.96
C GLU A 150 -18.07 -7.24 -1.54
N ARG A 151 -17.60 -8.46 -1.85
CA ARG A 151 -18.41 -9.56 -2.39
C ARG A 151 -19.03 -10.42 -1.29
N GLY A 152 -18.81 -10.09 -0.01
CA GLY A 152 -19.24 -10.88 1.14
C GLY A 152 -18.41 -12.13 1.40
N ASN A 153 -17.30 -12.32 0.68
CA ASN A 153 -16.42 -13.47 0.87
C ASN A 153 -15.45 -13.20 2.02
N ARG A 154 -15.22 -14.23 2.84
CA ARG A 154 -14.21 -14.15 3.90
C ARG A 154 -12.83 -13.94 3.30
N VAL A 155 -12.10 -12.96 3.80
CA VAL A 155 -10.71 -12.74 3.42
C VAL A 155 -9.87 -13.87 4.01
N THR A 156 -9.28 -14.68 3.14
CA THR A 156 -8.40 -15.79 3.50
C THR A 156 -6.98 -15.48 3.03
N ASN A 157 -5.97 -16.02 3.71
CA ASN A 157 -4.54 -15.84 3.39
C ASN A 157 -3.94 -14.44 3.62
N TYR A 158 -4.58 -13.58 4.43
CA TYR A 158 -4.03 -12.29 4.85
C TYR A 158 -3.70 -11.31 3.70
N VAL A 159 -4.27 -11.51 2.50
CA VAL A 159 -4.09 -10.63 1.33
C VAL A 159 -5.45 -10.18 0.82
N LEU A 160 -5.58 -8.90 0.53
CA LEU A 160 -6.81 -8.28 0.03
C LEU A 160 -6.54 -7.60 -1.31
N GLY A 161 -7.11 -8.16 -2.38
CA GLY A 161 -6.89 -7.71 -3.76
C GLY A 161 -6.57 -8.88 -4.71
N PRO A 162 -5.94 -8.62 -5.87
CA PRO A 162 -5.39 -7.32 -6.27
C PRO A 162 -6.47 -6.33 -6.73
N TYR A 163 -6.36 -5.07 -6.29
CA TYR A 163 -7.17 -3.94 -6.78
C TYR A 163 -6.36 -3.04 -7.72
N ILE A 164 -7.00 -2.07 -8.35
CA ILE A 164 -6.33 -1.05 -9.19
C ILE A 164 -6.29 0.28 -8.42
N GLU A 165 -5.26 1.09 -8.66
CA GLU A 165 -5.22 2.47 -8.17
C GLU A 165 -6.50 3.24 -8.56
N GLY A 166 -7.16 3.84 -7.58
CA GLY A 166 -8.43 4.54 -7.75
C GLY A 166 -9.67 3.71 -7.43
N ASP A 167 -9.54 2.40 -7.22
CA ASP A 167 -10.67 1.54 -6.83
C ASP A 167 -11.27 1.99 -5.48
N VAL A 168 -12.58 1.72 -5.34
CA VAL A 168 -13.35 1.88 -4.10
C VAL A 168 -13.47 0.52 -3.44
N ILE A 169 -13.15 0.42 -2.15
CA ILE A 169 -13.31 -0.83 -1.38
C ILE A 169 -14.18 -0.64 -0.15
N SER A 170 -14.83 -1.73 0.26
CA SER A 170 -15.78 -1.80 1.37
C SER A 170 -15.58 -3.09 2.13
N LEU A 171 -15.00 -2.99 3.32
CA LEU A 171 -14.63 -4.15 4.14
C LEU A 171 -15.52 -4.24 5.35
N THR A 172 -16.09 -5.42 5.57
CA THR A 172 -16.96 -5.66 6.72
C THR A 172 -16.21 -6.51 7.73
N CYS A 173 -15.94 -5.96 8.91
CA CYS A 173 -15.45 -6.72 10.04
C CYS A 173 -16.60 -7.11 10.96
N ILE A 174 -16.62 -8.37 11.40
CA ILE A 174 -17.64 -8.91 12.30
C ILE A 174 -16.92 -9.57 13.48
N ALA A 175 -17.27 -9.13 14.69
CA ALA A 175 -16.85 -9.76 15.94
C ALA A 175 -18.04 -10.47 16.57
N THR A 176 -17.80 -11.65 17.16
CA THR A 176 -18.84 -12.42 17.88
C THR A 176 -18.44 -12.67 19.32
N GLY A 177 -19.46 -12.80 20.17
CA GLY A 177 -19.30 -12.99 21.60
C GLY A 177 -18.86 -11.72 22.32
N GLY A 178 -18.39 -11.90 23.55
CA GLY A 178 -17.99 -10.80 24.42
C GLY A 178 -19.11 -10.31 25.33
N LEU A 179 -18.75 -10.08 26.59
CA LEU A 179 -19.58 -9.45 27.61
C LEU A 179 -18.68 -8.53 28.46
N PRO A 180 -18.91 -7.21 28.47
CA PRO A 180 -19.92 -6.46 27.71
C PRO A 180 -19.67 -6.54 26.19
N ILE A 181 -20.65 -6.07 25.41
CA ILE A 181 -20.58 -6.04 23.94
C ILE A 181 -19.30 -5.29 23.50
N PRO A 182 -18.46 -5.88 22.63
CA PRO A 182 -17.21 -5.26 22.22
C PRO A 182 -17.39 -4.12 21.23
N LYS A 183 -16.40 -3.24 21.17
CA LYS A 183 -16.21 -2.30 20.07
C LYS A 183 -15.33 -2.95 19.00
N VAL A 184 -15.64 -2.64 17.74
CA VAL A 184 -14.90 -3.11 16.57
C VAL A 184 -14.36 -1.91 15.82
N ASN A 185 -13.04 -1.86 15.65
CA ASN A 185 -12.34 -0.73 15.05
C ASN A 185 -11.44 -1.20 13.91
N TRP A 186 -11.24 -0.32 12.93
CA TRP A 186 -10.31 -0.48 11.83
C TRP A 186 -9.07 0.37 12.01
N TRP A 187 -7.92 -0.24 11.73
CA TRP A 187 -6.61 0.38 11.79
C TRP A 187 -5.88 0.19 10.47
N GLN A 188 -5.18 1.22 10.04
CA GLN A 188 -4.15 1.12 9.01
C GLN A 188 -2.80 1.26 9.70
N GLU A 189 -2.05 0.16 9.76
CA GLU A 189 -0.86 0.05 10.60
C GLU A 189 -1.20 0.41 12.05
N ASN A 190 -0.79 1.59 12.53
CA ASN A 190 -1.05 2.09 13.87
C ASN A 190 -2.06 3.26 13.90
N ALA A 191 -2.57 3.69 12.74
CA ALA A 191 -3.53 4.79 12.63
C ALA A 191 -4.96 4.26 12.65
N LEU A 192 -5.77 4.77 13.57
CA LEU A 192 -7.21 4.47 13.62
C LEU A 192 -7.88 5.07 12.37
N LEU A 193 -8.54 4.22 11.59
CA LEU A 193 -9.32 4.64 10.43
C LEU A 193 -10.79 4.84 10.77
N ASP A 194 -11.36 3.94 11.56
CA ASP A 194 -12.78 3.94 11.91
C ASP A 194 -13.00 3.23 13.25
N ASP A 195 -13.79 3.82 14.14
CA ASP A 195 -14.19 3.28 15.44
C ASP A 195 -15.72 3.15 15.59
N PHE A 196 -16.46 3.33 14.50
CA PHE A 196 -17.91 3.20 14.50
C PHE A 196 -18.35 1.75 14.32
N SER A 197 -18.89 1.15 15.39
CA SER A 197 -19.41 -0.22 15.36
C SER A 197 -20.92 -0.28 15.56
N GLU A 198 -21.59 -1.07 14.73
CA GLU A 198 -23.02 -1.39 14.76
C GLU A 198 -23.26 -2.71 15.52
N ASP A 199 -24.20 -2.69 16.47
CA ASP A 199 -24.69 -3.91 17.14
C ASP A 199 -25.75 -4.59 16.27
N LEU A 200 -25.48 -5.82 15.86
CA LEU A 200 -26.35 -6.63 14.99
C LEU A 200 -27.25 -7.60 15.77
N SER A 201 -27.30 -7.50 17.11
CA SER A 201 -27.92 -8.46 18.03
C SER A 201 -27.18 -9.80 18.16
N ASN A 202 -27.55 -10.63 19.14
CA ASN A 202 -26.91 -11.93 19.45
C ASN A 202 -25.39 -11.82 19.72
N ASN A 203 -24.95 -10.81 20.48
CA ASN A 203 -23.54 -10.53 20.79
C ASN A 203 -22.67 -10.49 19.53
N THR A 204 -23.20 -9.93 18.45
CA THR A 204 -22.50 -9.77 17.18
C THR A 204 -22.40 -8.30 16.86
N VAL A 205 -21.18 -7.84 16.58
CA VAL A 205 -20.89 -6.44 16.31
C VAL A 205 -20.18 -6.33 14.97
N ARG A 206 -20.51 -5.29 14.21
CA ARG A 206 -19.99 -5.06 12.87
C ARG A 206 -19.39 -3.67 12.74
N ASN A 207 -18.30 -3.55 12.01
CA ASN A 207 -17.79 -2.26 11.51
C ASN A 207 -17.50 -2.38 10.01
N VAL A 208 -17.97 -1.42 9.22
CA VAL A 208 -17.79 -1.38 7.77
C VAL A 208 -16.84 -0.23 7.38
N LEU A 209 -15.64 -0.58 6.97
CA LEU A 209 -14.66 0.39 6.48
C LEU A 209 -14.90 0.67 4.99
N HIS A 210 -15.11 1.94 4.66
CA HIS A 210 -15.22 2.42 3.28
C HIS A 210 -13.96 3.22 2.88
N MET A 211 -13.28 2.82 1.81
CA MET A 211 -12.17 3.56 1.22
C MET A 211 -12.51 3.92 -0.22
N GLU A 212 -12.76 5.20 -0.49
CA GLU A 212 -13.28 5.65 -1.81
C GLU A 212 -12.24 5.64 -2.94
N LYS A 213 -10.97 5.91 -2.63
CA LYS A 213 -9.92 5.98 -3.66
C LYS A 213 -8.63 5.38 -3.14
N LEU A 214 -8.36 4.14 -3.57
CA LEU A 214 -7.06 3.53 -3.31
C LEU A 214 -5.94 4.30 -4.00
N GLN A 215 -4.86 4.56 -3.27
CA GLN A 215 -3.70 5.32 -3.72
C GLN A 215 -2.48 4.40 -3.70
N ARG A 216 -1.42 4.75 -4.45
CA ARG A 216 -0.16 3.99 -4.45
C ARG A 216 0.42 3.75 -3.06
N LYS A 217 0.25 4.72 -2.16
CA LYS A 217 0.73 4.62 -0.77
C LYS A 217 0.03 3.52 0.04
N HIS A 218 -1.12 3.02 -0.41
CA HIS A 218 -1.82 1.89 0.20
C HIS A 218 -1.30 0.54 -0.29
N PHE A 219 -0.40 0.51 -1.28
CA PHE A 219 0.23 -0.74 -1.71
C PHE A 219 1.04 -1.32 -0.55
N HIS A 220 0.81 -2.60 -0.24
CA HIS A 220 1.46 -3.30 0.86
C HIS A 220 1.12 -2.78 2.28
N THR A 221 0.21 -1.81 2.45
CA THR A 221 -0.22 -1.41 3.79
C THR A 221 -1.05 -2.51 4.45
N VAL A 222 -0.97 -2.58 5.77
CA VAL A 222 -1.70 -3.57 6.57
C VAL A 222 -2.95 -2.91 7.16
N LEU A 223 -4.11 -3.45 6.82
CA LEU A 223 -5.37 -3.14 7.47
C LEU A 223 -5.62 -4.17 8.57
N THR A 224 -5.96 -3.70 9.77
CA THR A 224 -6.24 -4.53 10.92
C THR A 224 -7.62 -4.20 11.45
N CYS A 225 -8.50 -5.19 11.49
CA CYS A 225 -9.70 -5.11 12.29
C CYS A 225 -9.43 -5.63 13.69
N GLN A 226 -9.86 -4.88 14.70
CA GLN A 226 -9.63 -5.18 16.10
C GLN A 226 -10.96 -5.12 16.87
N ALA A 227 -11.22 -6.14 17.71
CA ALA A 227 -12.36 -6.16 18.62
C ALA A 227 -11.89 -6.22 20.08
N SER A 228 -12.43 -5.33 20.91
CA SER A 228 -12.18 -5.31 22.35
C SER A 228 -13.39 -4.83 23.13
N ASN A 229 -13.55 -5.35 24.35
CA ASN A 229 -14.52 -4.86 25.33
C ASN A 229 -13.88 -4.47 26.67
N ASN A 230 -12.55 -4.45 26.75
CA ASN A 230 -11.81 -4.14 27.97
C ASN A 230 -10.36 -3.75 27.69
N ASP A 231 -9.66 -3.24 28.71
CA ASP A 231 -8.25 -2.83 28.64
C ASP A 231 -7.31 -3.77 29.42
N PHE A 232 -7.83 -4.89 29.96
CA PHE A 232 -7.07 -5.83 30.78
C PHE A 232 -6.39 -6.93 29.96
N VAL A 233 -6.98 -7.30 28.82
CA VAL A 233 -6.43 -8.28 27.89
C VAL A 233 -6.24 -7.68 26.51
N ALA A 234 -5.28 -8.25 25.76
CA ALA A 234 -5.07 -7.87 24.39
C ALA A 234 -6.35 -8.11 23.56
N PRO A 235 -6.68 -7.19 22.66
CA PRO A 235 -7.82 -7.31 21.77
C PRO A 235 -7.62 -8.48 20.78
N ILE A 236 -8.71 -9.07 20.29
CA ILE A 236 -8.61 -10.02 19.18
C ILE A 236 -8.61 -9.26 17.86
N SER A 237 -7.78 -9.68 16.90
CA SER A 237 -7.62 -8.94 15.65
C SER A 237 -7.39 -9.85 14.45
N THR A 238 -7.77 -9.37 13.27
CA THR A 238 -7.41 -9.97 11.97
C THR A 238 -6.78 -8.88 11.10
N SER A 239 -5.62 -9.19 10.52
CA SER A 239 -4.88 -8.27 9.66
C SER A 239 -4.81 -8.78 8.21
N MET A 240 -4.76 -7.87 7.25
CA MET A 240 -4.56 -8.19 5.83
C MET A 240 -3.72 -7.13 5.15
N ARG A 241 -2.89 -7.56 4.19
CA ARG A 241 -2.11 -6.68 3.34
C ARG A 241 -2.92 -6.30 2.10
N LEU A 242 -3.03 -5.00 1.82
CA LEU A 242 -3.60 -4.51 0.57
C LEU A 242 -2.65 -4.79 -0.59
N ASP A 243 -3.18 -5.40 -1.65
CA ASP A 243 -2.46 -5.69 -2.89
C ASP A 243 -3.04 -4.89 -4.05
N LEU A 244 -2.19 -4.18 -4.78
CA LEU A 244 -2.57 -3.26 -5.84
C LEU A 244 -1.79 -3.54 -7.12
N ASN A 245 -2.48 -3.48 -8.24
CA ASN A 245 -1.91 -3.27 -9.55
C ASN A 245 -1.75 -1.76 -9.77
N LEU A 246 -0.52 -1.32 -10.00
CA LEU A 246 -0.15 0.08 -10.19
C LEU A 246 0.30 0.34 -11.64
N PRO A 247 -0.28 1.32 -12.36
CA PRO A 247 0.19 1.65 -13.69
C PRO A 247 1.60 2.29 -13.63
N PRO A 248 2.36 2.30 -14.73
CA PRO A 248 3.68 2.93 -14.76
C PRO A 248 3.57 4.40 -14.33
N LEU A 249 4.44 4.86 -13.45
CA LEU A 249 4.42 6.24 -12.97
C LEU A 249 5.20 7.16 -13.91
N THR A 250 6.38 6.73 -14.32
CA THR A 250 7.23 7.48 -15.25
C THR A 250 7.90 6.55 -16.25
N VAL A 251 8.06 7.02 -17.49
CA VAL A 251 8.84 6.36 -18.54
C VAL A 251 9.82 7.38 -19.12
N LYS A 252 11.11 7.09 -19.04
CA LYS A 252 12.18 8.00 -19.47
C LYS A 252 13.11 7.31 -20.46
N LEU A 253 13.23 7.90 -21.64
CA LEU A 253 14.22 7.50 -22.63
C LEU A 253 15.58 8.16 -22.32
N LEU A 254 16.54 7.37 -21.90
CA LEU A 254 17.91 7.73 -21.57
C LEU A 254 18.89 7.37 -22.72
N GLY A 255 19.92 8.20 -22.87
CA GLY A 255 20.95 8.08 -23.93
C GLY A 255 21.44 9.46 -24.36
N GLU A 256 22.72 9.73 -24.15
CA GLU A 256 23.34 11.06 -24.35
C GLU A 256 23.89 11.28 -25.77
N GLU A 257 24.01 10.24 -26.59
CA GLU A 257 24.75 10.29 -27.86
C GLU A 257 23.96 10.80 -29.07
N PHE A 258 23.24 11.93 -28.92
CA PHE A 258 22.52 12.58 -30.01
C PHE A 258 23.23 13.86 -30.49
N PRO A 259 23.23 14.16 -31.80
CA PRO A 259 22.65 13.38 -32.91
C PRO A 259 23.43 12.08 -33.21
N VAL A 260 22.73 11.08 -33.73
CA VAL A 260 23.33 9.76 -34.03
C VAL A 260 23.97 9.76 -35.43
N SER A 261 24.96 8.92 -35.69
CA SER A 261 25.60 8.78 -37.01
C SER A 261 25.17 7.50 -37.70
N ALA A 262 24.81 7.57 -38.99
CA ALA A 262 24.41 6.40 -39.78
C ALA A 262 25.52 5.33 -39.80
N GLY A 263 25.14 4.07 -39.61
CA GLY A 263 26.04 2.91 -39.61
C GLY A 263 26.85 2.68 -38.32
N LYS A 264 26.68 3.52 -37.29
CA LYS A 264 27.29 3.28 -35.96
C LYS A 264 26.32 2.60 -35.01
N LEU A 265 26.85 1.77 -34.11
CA LEU A 265 26.06 1.11 -33.07
C LEU A 265 25.76 2.10 -31.93
N TYR A 266 24.50 2.15 -31.49
CA TYR A 266 24.04 2.97 -30.36
C TYR A 266 23.22 2.13 -29.38
N GLN A 267 23.23 2.56 -28.12
CA GLN A 267 22.41 1.98 -27.06
C GLN A 267 21.52 3.06 -26.42
N LEU A 268 20.23 2.77 -26.36
CA LEU A 268 19.25 3.59 -25.64
C LEU A 268 18.68 2.79 -24.49
N LYS A 269 18.42 3.45 -23.36
CA LYS A 269 17.79 2.83 -22.20
C LYS A 269 16.42 3.46 -21.99
N CYS A 270 15.43 2.65 -21.68
CA CYS A 270 14.11 3.08 -21.24
C CYS A 270 13.97 2.70 -19.78
N GLU A 271 13.98 3.69 -18.91
CA GLU A 271 13.76 3.53 -17.48
C GLU A 271 12.28 3.72 -17.18
N VAL A 272 11.67 2.71 -16.57
CA VAL A 272 10.27 2.70 -16.17
C VAL A 272 10.20 2.52 -14.66
N VAL A 273 9.41 3.33 -13.98
CA VAL A 273 9.32 3.33 -12.51
C VAL A 273 7.87 3.21 -12.06
N GLY A 274 7.65 2.48 -10.97
CA GLY A 274 6.42 2.52 -10.18
C GLY A 274 5.27 1.68 -10.73
N SER A 275 5.53 0.70 -11.59
CA SER A 275 4.48 -0.23 -12.03
C SER A 275 4.49 -1.51 -11.22
N GLN A 276 3.30 -2.02 -10.91
CA GLN A 276 3.10 -3.32 -10.30
C GLN A 276 1.90 -4.01 -11.00
N PRO A 277 2.02 -5.26 -11.49
CA PRO A 277 3.25 -6.01 -11.66
C PRO A 277 4.19 -5.35 -12.69
N LEU A 278 5.35 -5.95 -12.93
CA LEU A 278 6.34 -5.46 -13.90
C LEU A 278 5.72 -5.19 -15.28
N VAL A 279 6.13 -4.09 -15.89
CA VAL A 279 5.68 -3.66 -17.22
C VAL A 279 6.17 -4.58 -18.33
N LYS A 280 5.43 -4.57 -19.45
CA LYS A 280 5.89 -5.01 -20.76
C LYS A 280 6.40 -3.80 -21.54
N ILE A 281 7.67 -3.79 -21.91
CA ILE A 281 8.28 -2.69 -22.69
C ILE A 281 8.40 -3.13 -24.16
N THR A 282 8.00 -2.25 -25.07
CA THR A 282 8.16 -2.45 -26.52
C THR A 282 8.85 -1.25 -27.14
N TRP A 283 9.74 -1.49 -28.11
CA TRP A 283 10.52 -0.45 -28.76
C TRP A 283 10.10 -0.24 -30.19
N TRP A 284 9.96 1.02 -30.61
CA TRP A 284 9.48 1.37 -31.93
C TRP A 284 10.38 2.42 -32.59
N LYS A 285 10.65 2.23 -33.89
CA LYS A 285 11.29 3.22 -34.76
C LYS A 285 10.35 3.54 -35.91
N GLY A 286 9.62 4.65 -35.81
CA GLY A 286 8.46 4.91 -36.64
C GLY A 286 7.39 3.84 -36.39
N HIS A 287 7.04 3.08 -37.43
CA HIS A 287 6.08 1.97 -37.34
C HIS A 287 6.73 0.59 -37.21
N VAL A 288 8.05 0.54 -37.09
CA VAL A 288 8.81 -0.73 -37.03
C VAL A 288 9.08 -1.07 -35.57
N ASN A 289 8.64 -2.26 -35.16
CA ASN A 289 8.97 -2.83 -33.85
C ASN A 289 10.42 -3.30 -33.83
N MET A 290 11.14 -3.00 -32.75
CA MET A 290 12.56 -3.29 -32.57
C MET A 290 12.74 -4.46 -31.59
N VAL A 291 13.62 -5.40 -31.91
CA VAL A 291 13.71 -6.70 -31.21
C VAL A 291 15.01 -6.96 -30.44
N ASP A 292 16.09 -6.21 -30.73
CA ASP A 292 17.38 -6.36 -30.04
C ASP A 292 17.39 -5.60 -28.71
N VAL A 293 16.75 -6.21 -27.70
CA VAL A 293 16.41 -5.58 -26.43
C VAL A 293 16.84 -6.46 -25.26
N GLN A 294 17.40 -5.83 -24.23
CA GLN A 294 17.71 -6.48 -22.95
C GLN A 294 16.97 -5.80 -21.80
N GLU A 295 16.29 -6.57 -20.98
CA GLU A 295 15.52 -6.06 -19.84
C GLU A 295 16.14 -6.49 -18.52
N LYS A 296 16.15 -5.56 -17.55
CA LYS A 296 16.57 -5.80 -16.17
C LYS A 296 15.62 -5.07 -15.24
N SER A 297 15.21 -5.72 -14.16
CA SER A 297 14.45 -5.10 -13.07
C SER A 297 15.32 -4.93 -11.84
N SER A 298 15.02 -3.93 -11.01
CA SER A 298 15.58 -3.82 -9.66
C SER A 298 15.06 -4.95 -8.77
N ASP A 299 15.81 -5.26 -7.70
CA ASP A 299 15.45 -6.33 -6.76
C ASP A 299 14.13 -6.07 -6.03
N ASP A 300 13.79 -4.79 -5.82
CA ASP A 300 12.51 -4.35 -5.24
C ASP A 300 11.34 -4.34 -6.25
N GLY A 301 11.62 -4.63 -7.54
CA GLY A 301 10.63 -4.63 -8.62
C GLY A 301 10.10 -3.24 -9.02
N ASN A 302 10.56 -2.16 -8.40
CA ASN A 302 10.02 -0.81 -8.63
C ASN A 302 10.51 -0.20 -9.95
N VAL A 303 11.70 -0.59 -10.41
CA VAL A 303 12.34 -0.03 -11.61
C VAL A 303 12.58 -1.14 -12.63
N THR A 304 12.09 -0.94 -13.85
CA THR A 304 12.39 -1.78 -15.01
C THR A 304 13.17 -0.97 -16.04
N ILE A 305 14.36 -1.46 -16.41
CA ILE A 305 15.22 -0.85 -17.43
C ILE A 305 15.28 -1.77 -18.63
N SER A 306 14.83 -1.27 -19.78
CA SER A 306 14.96 -1.93 -21.07
C SER A 306 16.04 -1.23 -21.89
N THR A 307 16.98 -1.96 -22.48
CA THR A 307 18.08 -1.42 -23.29
C THR A 307 17.94 -1.87 -24.73
N LEU A 308 17.73 -0.93 -25.64
CA LEU A 308 17.70 -1.16 -27.08
C LEU A 308 19.08 -0.91 -27.67
N THR A 309 19.60 -1.87 -28.40
CA THR A 309 20.78 -1.69 -29.26
C THR A 309 20.32 -1.54 -30.71
N PHE A 310 20.79 -0.51 -31.42
CA PHE A 310 20.39 -0.29 -32.81
C PHE A 310 21.47 0.43 -33.64
N ILE A 311 21.41 0.24 -34.96
CA ILE A 311 22.25 0.94 -35.94
C ILE A 311 21.33 1.81 -36.81
N PRO A 312 21.43 3.15 -36.76
CA PRO A 312 20.61 4.05 -37.56
C PRO A 312 21.08 4.04 -39.02
N ALA A 313 20.12 4.12 -39.95
CA ALA A 313 20.36 4.34 -41.37
C ALA A 313 20.05 5.80 -41.76
N ALA A 314 20.58 6.27 -42.88
CA ALA A 314 20.32 7.64 -43.36
C ALA A 314 18.81 7.91 -43.57
N GLU A 315 18.05 6.90 -43.98
CA GLU A 315 16.59 6.95 -44.12
C GLU A 315 15.83 7.03 -42.80
N ASP A 316 16.49 6.87 -41.65
CA ASP A 316 15.87 7.04 -40.33
C ASP A 316 15.82 8.49 -39.88
N GLU A 317 16.41 9.43 -40.64
CA GLU A 317 16.31 10.86 -40.38
C GLU A 317 14.86 11.28 -40.17
N GLY A 318 14.59 11.90 -39.03
CA GLY A 318 13.26 12.38 -38.67
C GLY A 318 12.27 11.32 -38.23
N LYS A 319 12.61 10.01 -38.23
CA LYS A 319 11.75 8.98 -37.61
C LYS A 319 11.73 9.16 -36.09
N TYR A 320 10.63 8.74 -35.47
CA TYR A 320 10.48 8.79 -34.02
C TYR A 320 10.94 7.47 -33.41
N ILE A 321 11.90 7.51 -32.48
CA ILE A 321 12.30 6.35 -31.69
C ILE A 321 11.62 6.44 -30.32
N SER A 322 10.92 5.40 -29.91
CA SER A 322 10.18 5.37 -28.65
C SER A 322 10.24 4.01 -27.97
N CYS A 323 10.15 4.05 -26.64
CA CYS A 323 9.77 2.91 -25.83
C CYS A 323 8.36 3.13 -25.32
N ASN A 324 7.55 2.07 -25.37
CA ASN A 324 6.19 2.02 -24.86
C ASN A 324 6.16 1.01 -23.70
N ALA A 325 5.81 1.47 -22.51
CA ALA A 325 5.74 0.63 -21.32
C ALA A 325 4.29 0.48 -20.86
N GLU A 326 3.81 -0.76 -20.80
CA GLU A 326 2.42 -1.09 -20.49
C GLU A 326 2.36 -2.04 -19.29
N ASN A 327 1.45 -1.79 -18.34
CA ASN A 327 1.16 -2.74 -17.29
C ASN A 327 0.25 -3.86 -17.85
N PRO A 328 0.64 -5.15 -17.74
CA PRO A 328 -0.09 -6.25 -18.38
C PRO A 328 -1.48 -6.51 -17.78
N THR A 329 -1.76 -5.98 -16.58
CA THR A 329 -3.03 -6.20 -15.86
C THR A 329 -3.98 -5.01 -15.94
N ILE A 330 -3.49 -3.83 -16.35
CA ILE A 330 -4.27 -2.60 -16.39
C ILE A 330 -4.43 -2.15 -17.84
N PRO A 331 -5.65 -2.21 -18.40
CA PRO A 331 -5.93 -1.73 -19.75
C PRO A 331 -5.58 -0.25 -19.90
N ASN A 332 -5.06 0.14 -21.07
CA ASN A 332 -4.74 1.53 -21.40
C ASN A 332 -3.75 2.21 -20.42
N SER A 333 -2.91 1.42 -19.74
CA SER A 333 -1.88 1.91 -18.82
C SER A 333 -0.57 2.34 -19.51
N ALA A 334 -0.55 2.27 -20.84
CA ALA A 334 0.66 2.44 -21.62
C ALA A 334 1.17 3.89 -21.59
N ILE A 335 2.42 4.08 -21.19
CA ILE A 335 3.12 5.37 -21.27
C ILE A 335 4.25 5.26 -22.28
N VAL A 336 4.31 6.21 -23.20
CA VAL A 336 5.30 6.27 -24.28
C VAL A 336 6.32 7.37 -23.99
N SER A 337 7.60 7.03 -24.09
CA SER A 337 8.70 7.99 -24.07
C SER A 337 9.51 7.84 -25.35
N GLY A 338 9.81 8.95 -26.02
CA GLY A 338 10.49 8.90 -27.30
C GLY A 338 11.06 10.24 -27.73
N ARG A 339 11.83 10.21 -28.81
CA ARG A 339 12.38 11.40 -29.44
C ARG A 339 12.52 11.23 -30.94
N LYS A 340 12.55 12.35 -31.66
CA LYS A 340 12.81 12.36 -33.10
C LYS A 340 14.31 12.15 -33.36
N LEU A 341 14.65 11.25 -34.28
CA LEU A 341 16.04 10.99 -34.65
C LEU A 341 16.58 12.09 -35.56
N THR A 342 17.77 12.59 -35.21
CA THR A 342 18.63 13.34 -36.11
C THR A 342 19.82 12.45 -36.44
N VAL A 343 19.95 12.05 -37.70
CA VAL A 343 20.91 11.07 -38.20
C VAL A 343 21.92 11.76 -39.11
N LEU A 344 23.15 11.87 -38.63
CA LEU A 344 24.28 12.35 -39.41
C LEU A 344 24.72 11.28 -40.42
N HIS A 345 24.76 11.63 -41.69
CA HIS A 345 25.17 10.70 -42.75
C HIS A 345 25.87 11.42 -43.90
N SER A 346 26.72 10.68 -44.61
CA SER A 346 27.31 11.18 -45.86
C SER A 346 26.22 11.39 -46.93
N PRO A 347 26.37 12.39 -47.82
CA PRO A 347 25.33 12.68 -48.82
C PRO A 347 25.04 11.50 -49.73
N LEU A 348 23.76 11.26 -49.94
CA LEU A 348 23.26 10.32 -50.93
C LEU A 348 22.85 11.12 -52.18
N LEU A 349 23.44 10.79 -53.32
CA LEU A 349 23.24 11.47 -54.59
C LEU A 349 22.37 10.61 -55.50
N THR A 350 21.40 11.23 -56.17
CA THR A 350 20.62 10.59 -57.24
C THR A 350 20.60 11.52 -58.44
N LEU A 351 21.06 11.02 -59.59
CA LEU A 351 21.12 11.79 -60.83
C LEU A 351 19.97 11.42 -61.77
N ASN A 352 19.09 12.38 -62.01
CA ASN A 352 17.90 12.21 -62.83
C ASN A 352 18.00 13.02 -64.12
N LEU A 353 17.39 12.49 -65.19
CA LEU A 353 17.10 13.27 -66.39
C LEU A 353 15.86 14.12 -66.12
N GLY A 354 15.77 15.30 -66.74
CA GLY A 354 14.58 16.16 -66.62
C GLY A 354 13.30 15.42 -66.99
N LYS A 355 12.18 15.79 -66.37
CA LYS A 355 10.88 15.07 -66.41
C LYS A 355 10.36 14.70 -67.80
N ASN A 356 10.81 15.38 -68.86
CA ASN A 356 10.37 15.17 -70.25
C ASN A 356 11.38 14.39 -71.12
N LEU A 357 12.45 13.86 -70.54
CA LEU A 357 13.53 13.18 -71.25
C LEU A 357 13.61 11.71 -70.84
N ASN A 358 13.60 10.82 -71.84
CA ASN A 358 13.90 9.41 -71.68
C ASN A 358 15.36 9.13 -72.10
N ASN A 359 15.84 7.89 -71.92
CA ASN A 359 17.20 7.47 -72.32
C ASN A 359 17.47 7.56 -73.86
N LYS A 360 16.50 7.99 -74.66
CA LYS A 360 16.62 8.21 -76.11
C LYS A 360 16.47 9.70 -76.40
N ILE A 361 17.60 10.40 -76.50
CA ILE A 361 17.66 11.85 -76.73
C ILE A 361 17.91 12.10 -78.23
N LYS A 362 17.16 13.01 -78.84
CA LYS A 362 17.38 13.42 -80.24
C LYS A 362 18.54 14.41 -80.31
N GLU A 363 19.39 14.24 -81.31
CA GLU A 363 20.43 15.20 -81.64
C GLU A 363 19.84 16.61 -81.86
N GLY A 364 20.53 17.62 -81.34
CA GLY A 364 20.08 19.01 -81.32
C GLY A 364 19.12 19.35 -80.17
N SER A 365 18.73 18.39 -79.33
CA SER A 365 17.89 18.66 -78.16
C SER A 365 18.69 19.16 -76.97
N ASP A 366 18.03 19.90 -76.10
CA ASP A 366 18.58 20.31 -74.80
C ASP A 366 18.33 19.20 -73.76
N VAL A 367 19.36 18.88 -72.98
CA VAL A 367 19.31 17.84 -71.94
C VAL A 367 19.43 18.49 -70.57
N TYR A 368 18.51 18.13 -69.68
CA TYR A 368 18.48 18.58 -68.29
C TYR A 368 18.86 17.44 -67.36
N PHE A 369 19.80 17.69 -66.47
CA PHE A 369 20.17 16.81 -65.39
C PHE A 369 19.86 17.46 -64.05
N ASP A 370 19.25 16.69 -63.16
CA ASP A 370 18.93 17.11 -61.81
C ASP A 370 19.58 16.17 -60.80
N CYS A 371 20.45 16.72 -59.95
CA CYS A 371 21.13 16.00 -58.89
C CYS A 371 20.36 16.20 -57.58
N ASN A 372 19.55 15.21 -57.23
CA ASN A 372 18.85 15.18 -55.94
C ASN A 372 19.84 14.73 -54.85
N ILE A 373 19.97 15.54 -53.79
CA ILE A 373 20.92 15.33 -52.70
C ILE A 373 20.18 15.22 -51.38
N LYS A 374 20.39 14.11 -50.67
CA LYS A 374 19.99 13.96 -49.26
C LYS A 374 21.24 13.92 -48.39
N ALA A 375 21.38 14.84 -47.45
CA ALA A 375 22.56 14.95 -46.60
C ALA A 375 22.24 15.59 -45.25
N ASN A 376 22.86 15.07 -44.19
CA ASN A 376 22.85 15.70 -42.87
C ASN A 376 24.26 15.60 -42.25
N PRO A 377 25.01 16.72 -42.11
CA PRO A 377 24.64 18.09 -42.46
C PRO A 377 24.58 18.34 -43.97
N TRP A 378 23.99 19.47 -44.37
CA TRP A 378 23.85 19.86 -45.77
C TRP A 378 25.21 20.03 -46.48
N VAL A 379 25.24 19.77 -47.79
CA VAL A 379 26.45 19.89 -48.62
C VAL A 379 26.88 21.35 -48.79
N TYR A 380 28.19 21.59 -48.83
CA TYR A 380 28.73 22.94 -48.99
C TYR A 380 28.92 23.35 -50.47
N LYS A 381 29.31 22.40 -51.33
CA LYS A 381 29.58 22.65 -52.75
C LYS A 381 29.18 21.47 -53.61
N ILE A 382 28.48 21.76 -54.71
CA ILE A 382 28.14 20.83 -55.79
C ILE A 382 28.95 21.23 -57.02
N SER A 383 29.36 20.25 -57.81
CA SER A 383 30.09 20.48 -59.05
C SER A 383 29.78 19.37 -60.06
N TRP A 384 30.03 19.63 -61.33
CA TRP A 384 29.61 18.75 -62.44
C TRP A 384 30.81 18.34 -63.29
N LYS A 385 30.79 17.10 -63.79
CA LYS A 385 31.88 16.52 -64.59
C LYS A 385 31.31 15.86 -65.85
N HIS A 386 31.99 16.04 -66.96
CA HIS A 386 31.68 15.41 -68.25
C HIS A 386 32.95 14.77 -68.80
N ASN A 387 32.94 13.46 -69.03
CA ASN A 387 34.12 12.70 -69.49
C ASN A 387 35.40 13.05 -68.72
N ASP A 388 35.28 12.99 -67.40
CA ASP A 388 36.38 13.27 -66.48
C ASP A 388 36.93 14.70 -66.49
N LYS A 389 36.28 15.63 -67.20
CA LYS A 389 36.59 17.06 -67.18
C LYS A 389 35.56 17.84 -66.37
N MET A 390 36.02 18.73 -65.50
CA MET A 390 35.14 19.61 -64.73
C MET A 390 34.40 20.56 -65.66
N LEU A 391 33.09 20.64 -65.49
CA LEU A 391 32.25 21.60 -66.17
C LEU A 391 32.21 22.90 -65.37
N SER A 392 32.38 24.02 -66.07
CA SER A 392 32.07 25.36 -65.58
C SER A 392 30.88 25.90 -66.35
N SER A 393 30.03 26.69 -65.71
CA SER A 393 28.92 27.37 -66.40
C SER A 393 29.48 28.22 -67.55
N ASN A 394 29.00 27.97 -68.76
CA ASN A 394 29.39 28.65 -69.98
C ASN A 394 28.22 28.63 -70.98
N THR A 395 27.39 29.67 -70.93
CA THR A 395 26.19 29.85 -71.77
C THR A 395 26.55 29.90 -73.27
N ALA A 396 27.68 30.48 -73.64
CA ALA A 396 28.13 30.52 -75.04
C ALA A 396 28.45 29.13 -75.62
N LYS A 397 28.79 28.16 -74.76
CA LYS A 397 29.01 26.75 -75.13
C LYS A 397 27.80 25.85 -74.82
N GLY A 398 26.65 26.43 -74.46
CA GLY A 398 25.44 25.70 -74.12
C GLY A 398 25.53 24.90 -72.81
N VAL A 399 26.43 25.25 -71.88
CA VAL A 399 26.57 24.60 -70.57
C VAL A 399 26.05 25.53 -69.48
N ILE A 400 24.95 25.20 -68.83
CA ILE A 400 24.34 26.03 -67.79
C ILE A 400 24.29 25.23 -66.50
N ILE A 401 24.95 25.70 -65.44
CA ILE A 401 24.96 25.05 -64.13
C ILE A 401 24.23 25.95 -63.13
N ASN A 402 23.19 25.42 -62.49
CA ASN A 402 22.49 26.05 -61.38
C ASN A 402 22.46 25.10 -60.18
N ASN A 403 23.54 25.12 -59.38
CA ASN A 403 23.70 24.31 -58.18
C ASN A 403 23.44 22.80 -58.42
N GLN A 404 22.22 22.34 -58.12
CA GLN A 404 21.76 20.96 -58.28
C GLN A 404 21.37 20.58 -59.71
N SER A 405 21.37 21.53 -60.66
CA SER A 405 20.93 21.25 -62.02
C SER A 405 21.97 21.64 -63.07
N LEU A 406 22.09 20.82 -64.10
CA LEU A 406 22.94 21.02 -65.27
C LEU A 406 22.10 20.94 -66.54
N VAL A 407 22.23 21.95 -67.40
CA VAL A 407 21.63 21.98 -68.73
C VAL A 407 22.74 21.94 -69.77
N LEU A 408 22.61 21.04 -70.73
CA LEU A 408 23.44 20.96 -71.93
C LEU A 408 22.55 21.24 -73.14
N GLN A 409 22.83 22.32 -73.85
CA GLN A 409 22.03 22.73 -75.01
C GLN A 409 22.59 22.17 -76.32
N ASN A 410 21.69 21.89 -77.27
CA ASN A 410 22.03 21.46 -78.63
C ASN A 410 23.01 20.26 -78.65
N VAL A 411 22.64 19.16 -77.97
CA VAL A 411 23.52 17.99 -77.77
C VAL A 411 23.72 17.24 -79.09
N ARG A 412 24.97 16.92 -79.43
CA ARG A 412 25.38 16.25 -80.68
C ARG A 412 25.70 14.77 -80.46
N ARG A 413 25.61 13.94 -81.52
CA ARG A 413 25.84 12.48 -81.45
C ARG A 413 27.27 12.08 -81.08
N ASP A 414 28.25 12.97 -81.28
CA ASP A 414 29.64 12.78 -80.85
C ASP A 414 29.81 12.82 -79.32
N LYS A 415 28.73 13.08 -78.58
CA LYS A 415 28.66 13.13 -77.12
C LYS A 415 27.82 12.03 -76.49
N THR A 416 28.02 10.76 -76.87
CA THR A 416 27.54 9.62 -76.06
C THR A 416 28.42 9.48 -74.83
N ASP A 417 28.13 10.30 -73.83
CA ASP A 417 29.10 10.63 -72.79
C ASP A 417 28.57 10.40 -71.38
N ARG A 418 29.50 10.11 -70.45
CA ARG A 418 29.24 9.88 -69.03
C ARG A 418 29.14 11.21 -68.30
N ILE A 419 27.95 11.54 -67.80
CA ILE A 419 27.74 12.74 -66.97
C ILE A 419 27.78 12.34 -65.50
N CYS A 420 28.64 12.99 -64.73
CA CYS A 420 28.72 12.76 -63.29
C CYS A 420 28.46 14.04 -62.49
N ALA A 421 27.67 13.93 -61.44
CA ALA A 421 27.57 14.95 -60.40
C ALA A 421 28.49 14.58 -59.23
N TRP A 422 29.15 15.57 -58.64
CA TRP A 422 30.00 15.39 -57.45
C TRP A 422 29.78 16.47 -56.42
N GLN A 423 30.08 16.16 -55.17
CA GLN A 423 29.94 17.07 -54.06
C GLN A 423 31.14 17.00 -53.11
N ILE A 424 31.38 18.11 -52.40
CA ILE A 424 32.36 18.19 -51.31
C ILE A 424 31.62 18.44 -49.99
N THR A 425 31.74 17.49 -49.06
CA THR A 425 31.36 17.70 -47.65
C THR A 425 32.57 18.13 -46.85
N ARG A 426 32.40 19.15 -45.99
CA ARG A 426 33.36 19.42 -44.92
C ARG A 426 33.08 18.44 -43.78
N LYS A 427 33.73 17.28 -43.75
CA LYS A 427 34.05 16.63 -42.46
C LYS A 427 35.33 17.26 -41.93
N VAL A 428 35.41 17.44 -40.61
CA VAL A 428 36.46 18.19 -39.90
C VAL A 428 37.89 17.70 -40.18
N LYS A 429 38.13 16.58 -40.88
CA LYS A 429 39.50 16.14 -41.23
C LYS A 429 39.70 15.52 -42.63
N VAL A 430 38.64 15.12 -43.36
CA VAL A 430 38.77 14.49 -44.69
C VAL A 430 37.54 14.78 -45.55
N PRO A 431 37.67 15.34 -46.78
CA PRO A 431 36.53 15.47 -47.70
C PRO A 431 36.07 14.09 -48.18
N VAL A 432 34.81 13.74 -47.94
CA VAL A 432 34.21 12.52 -48.51
C VAL A 432 33.70 12.87 -49.90
N ILE A 433 34.29 12.25 -50.92
CA ILE A 433 33.96 12.47 -52.31
C ILE A 433 33.00 11.36 -52.76
N LEU A 434 31.75 11.73 -53.07
CA LEU A 434 30.80 10.84 -53.74
C LEU A 434 30.57 11.31 -55.17
N PHE A 435 30.56 10.35 -56.09
CA PHE A 435 30.22 10.55 -57.49
C PHE A 435 29.04 9.67 -57.86
N ILE A 436 28.11 10.21 -58.64
CA ILE A 436 27.11 9.42 -59.36
C ILE A 436 27.18 9.80 -60.83
N CYS A 437 27.17 8.80 -61.70
CA CYS A 437 27.26 8.98 -63.14
C CYS A 437 26.06 8.32 -63.82
N LYS A 438 25.61 8.91 -64.94
CA LYS A 438 24.57 8.35 -65.80
C LYS A 438 25.00 8.41 -67.25
#